data_AF-A0A653BJC7-F1
#
_entry.id   AF-A0A653BJC7-F1
#
_cell.length_a   1.000
_cell.length_b   1.000
_cell.length_c   1.000
_cell.angle_alpha   90.00
_cell.angle_beta   90.00
_cell.angle_gamma   90.00
#
_symmetry.space_group_name_H-M   'P 1'
#
loop_
_entity.id
_entity.type
_entity.pdbx_description
1 polymer ?
#
loop_
_entity_poly.entity_id
_entity_poly.type
_entity_poly.pdbx_seq_one_letter_code
_entity_poly.pdbx_strand_id
1 'polypeptide(L)'
;MIFINIYFLGITCRLDVIELLEKRVKSRFSHRQIFLLPHDSQTSKSDALEDVLRKIEDYLRVPEGSVKLKTNDTLTKQWNKSLTNLLKDKKFKNVIQRLIDIDNSESMLKDFLVKVIFQLNGENLTVDIFQKQLNMLEEDDMIKVLQDLTVLELCLIISMKHHIEIYDNNPMNFEMIYNRFIKFANANAGVQNFQRAVILKAFEHIQGLELISMLSNTTSKVQKEYQFFKLLVTPRQILEAVKKSSGLPTEVTQWAHSSLT
;
A
#
# COMPACT_ATOMS: atom_id res chain seq x y z
N MET A 1 3.02 -53.01 28.35
CA MET A 1 2.43 -51.65 28.39
C MET A 1 3.15 -50.83 27.33
N ILE A 2 2.50 -50.55 26.20
CA ILE A 2 3.13 -49.84 25.08
C ILE A 2 3.12 -48.35 25.42
N PHE A 3 4.29 -47.74 25.61
CA PHE A 3 4.41 -46.29 25.73
C PHE A 3 4.39 -45.68 24.33
N ILE A 4 3.38 -44.87 24.03
CA ILE A 4 3.33 -44.07 22.80
C ILE A 4 3.86 -42.69 23.14
N ASN A 5 4.99 -42.31 22.54
CA ASN A 5 5.54 -40.96 22.64
C ASN A 5 4.95 -40.11 21.52
N ILE A 6 4.16 -39.09 21.88
CA ILE A 6 3.55 -38.13 20.95
C ILE A 6 4.09 -36.74 21.28
N TYR A 7 4.50 -36.01 20.24
CA TYR A 7 4.92 -34.62 20.34
C TYR A 7 3.98 -33.74 19.53
N PHE A 8 3.63 -32.59 20.10
CA PHE A 8 2.80 -31.57 19.45
C PHE A 8 3.63 -30.33 19.20
N LEU A 9 3.71 -29.91 17.94
CA LEU A 9 4.33 -28.66 17.53
C LEU A 9 3.23 -27.73 16.99
N GLY A 10 2.94 -26.66 17.73
CA GLY A 10 2.03 -25.61 17.29
C GLY A 10 2.82 -24.41 16.79
N ILE A 11 2.49 -23.93 15.59
CA ILE A 11 3.10 -22.73 15.00
C ILE A 11 2.00 -21.68 14.89
N THR A 12 2.24 -20.48 15.43
CA THR A 12 1.27 -19.38 15.41
C THR A 12 2.01 -18.04 15.40
N CYS A 13 1.38 -17.02 14.82
CA CYS A 13 1.83 -15.62 14.91
C CYS A 13 1.20 -14.88 16.10
N ARG A 14 0.24 -15.49 16.80
CA ARG A 14 -0.43 -14.90 17.96
C ARG A 14 0.37 -15.08 19.24
N LEU A 15 0.69 -13.96 19.90
CA LEU A 15 1.36 -13.94 21.19
C LEU A 15 0.43 -14.38 22.35
N ASP A 16 -0.88 -14.16 22.19
CA ASP A 16 -1.95 -14.45 23.16
C ASP A 16 -2.56 -15.85 23.03
N VAL A 17 -1.96 -16.73 22.21
CA VAL A 17 -2.53 -18.06 21.88
C VAL A 17 -2.87 -18.91 23.12
N ILE A 18 -2.11 -18.76 24.20
CA ILE A 18 -2.29 -19.53 25.44
C ILE A 18 -3.52 -19.08 26.22
N GLU A 19 -4.01 -17.87 26.01
CA GLU A 19 -5.22 -17.34 26.63
C GLU A 19 -6.49 -17.83 25.92
N LEU A 20 -6.36 -18.17 24.64
CA LEU A 20 -7.45 -18.73 23.83
C LEU A 20 -7.71 -20.22 24.10
N LEU A 21 -6.77 -20.89 24.79
CA LEU A 21 -6.92 -22.31 25.12
C LEU A 21 -7.98 -22.50 26.21
N GLU A 22 -8.92 -23.41 25.97
CA GLU A 22 -9.86 -23.86 27.00
C GLU A 22 -9.10 -24.40 28.22
N LYS A 23 -9.63 -24.16 29.43
CA LYS A 23 -8.98 -24.49 30.72
C LYS A 23 -8.39 -25.91 30.77
N ARG A 24 -9.10 -26.91 30.25
CA ARG A 24 -8.69 -28.33 30.28
C ARG A 24 -7.50 -28.63 29.36
N VAL A 25 -7.36 -27.88 28.28
CA VAL A 25 -6.25 -27.99 27.31
C VAL A 25 -5.05 -27.21 27.83
N LYS A 26 -5.28 -25.98 28.30
CA LYS A 26 -4.24 -25.14 28.92
C LYS A 26 -3.55 -25.86 30.07
N SER A 27 -4.32 -26.54 30.93
CA SER A 27 -3.77 -27.33 32.05
C SER A 27 -2.87 -28.50 31.63
N ARG A 28 -3.04 -29.04 30.42
CA ARG A 28 -2.25 -30.16 29.88
C ARG A 28 -1.12 -29.70 28.96
N PHE A 29 -1.07 -28.40 28.64
CA PHE A 29 -0.04 -27.83 27.80
C PHE A 29 1.25 -27.63 28.60
N SER A 30 2.40 -27.97 28.03
CA SER A 30 3.69 -27.93 28.73
C SER A 30 4.26 -26.52 28.91
N HIS A 31 3.56 -25.47 28.46
CA HIS A 31 3.94 -24.06 28.53
C HIS A 31 5.33 -23.73 27.93
N ARG A 32 5.90 -24.64 27.13
CA ARG A 32 7.15 -24.41 26.41
C ARG A 32 6.86 -23.60 25.16
N GLN A 33 7.35 -22.37 25.12
CA GLN A 33 7.22 -21.47 23.99
C GLN A 33 8.60 -21.08 23.49
N ILE A 34 8.75 -21.08 22.17
CA ILE A 34 9.94 -20.60 21.48
C ILE A 34 9.47 -19.42 20.63
N PHE A 35 9.95 -18.22 20.96
CA PHE A 35 9.67 -17.01 20.18
C PHE A 35 10.74 -16.84 19.11
N LEU A 36 10.32 -16.81 17.85
CA LEU A 36 11.18 -16.50 16.71
C LEU A 36 10.99 -15.02 16.37
N LEU A 37 11.69 -14.14 17.09
CA LEU A 37 11.65 -12.71 16.82
C LEU A 37 12.66 -12.39 15.70
N PRO A 38 12.27 -11.61 14.68
CA PRO A 38 13.13 -11.32 13.55
C PRO A 38 14.34 -10.44 13.90
N HIS A 39 14.26 -9.66 15.00
CA HIS A 39 15.32 -8.77 15.48
C HIS A 39 15.39 -8.81 17.01
N ASP A 40 16.60 -8.75 17.57
CA ASP A 40 16.80 -8.62 19.01
C ASP A 40 16.55 -7.14 19.40
N SER A 41 15.99 -6.89 20.58
CA SER A 41 15.58 -5.53 21.01
C SER A 41 16.75 -4.54 21.17
N GLN A 42 17.99 -5.03 21.01
CA GLN A 42 19.24 -4.29 21.16
C GLN A 42 19.93 -3.99 19.83
N THR A 43 19.39 -4.45 18.70
CA THR A 43 19.98 -4.26 17.37
C THR A 43 19.86 -2.79 16.96
N SER A 44 20.99 -2.08 16.82
CA SER A 44 20.98 -0.69 16.36
C SER A 44 20.52 -0.62 14.90
N LYS A 45 20.01 0.54 14.45
CA LYS A 45 19.61 0.72 13.04
C LYS A 45 20.73 0.38 12.04
N SER A 46 21.99 0.63 12.40
CA SER A 46 23.15 0.24 11.60
C SER A 46 23.27 -1.27 11.44
N ASP A 47 22.95 -2.02 12.51
CA ASP A 47 23.13 -3.47 12.55
C ASP A 47 22.06 -4.15 11.68
N ALA A 48 20.82 -3.64 11.69
CA ALA A 48 19.75 -4.09 10.82
C ALA A 48 20.08 -3.90 9.32
N LEU A 49 20.68 -2.76 8.97
CA LEU A 49 21.11 -2.49 7.59
C LEU A 49 22.19 -3.48 7.15
N GLU A 50 23.23 -3.68 7.96
CA GLU A 50 24.32 -4.60 7.63
C GLU A 50 23.83 -6.06 7.56
N ASP A 51 22.88 -6.47 8.41
CA ASP A 51 22.25 -7.78 8.34
C ASP A 51 21.44 -7.98 7.05
N VAL A 52 20.68 -6.98 6.62
CA VAL A 52 19.93 -7.03 5.35
C VAL A 52 20.88 -7.01 4.16
N LEU A 53 21.94 -6.21 4.18
CA LEU A 53 22.97 -6.21 3.13
C LEU A 53 23.65 -7.58 3.02
N ARG A 54 23.95 -8.24 4.14
CA ARG A 54 24.48 -9.61 4.17
C ARG A 54 23.48 -10.59 3.54
N LYS A 55 22.19 -10.51 3.89
CA LYS A 55 21.14 -11.34 3.27
C LYS A 55 21.04 -11.11 1.76
N ILE A 56 21.08 -9.86 1.31
CA ILE A 56 21.07 -9.52 -0.12
C ILE A 56 22.29 -10.14 -0.82
N GLU A 57 23.47 -10.04 -0.22
CA GLU A 57 24.66 -10.70 -0.72
C GLU A 57 24.43 -12.21 -0.85
N ASP A 58 23.98 -12.86 0.22
CA ASP A 58 23.76 -14.31 0.27
C ASP A 58 22.71 -14.77 -0.77
N TYR A 59 21.64 -13.99 -0.99
CA TYR A 59 20.58 -14.34 -1.93
C TYR A 59 20.95 -14.10 -3.39
N LEU A 60 21.71 -13.05 -3.69
CA LEU A 60 22.06 -12.68 -5.07
C LEU A 60 23.40 -13.25 -5.53
N ARG A 61 24.24 -13.74 -4.61
CA ARG A 61 25.55 -14.29 -4.95
C ARG A 61 25.40 -15.63 -5.66
N VAL A 62 26.11 -15.77 -6.77
CA VAL A 62 26.12 -17.00 -7.55
C VAL A 62 27.29 -17.88 -7.09
N PRO A 63 27.06 -19.13 -6.65
CA PRO A 63 28.12 -20.03 -6.21
C PRO A 63 29.07 -20.39 -7.37
N GLU A 64 30.38 -20.27 -7.14
CA GLU A 64 31.40 -20.67 -8.10
C GLU A 64 31.52 -22.20 -8.18
N GLY A 65 31.63 -22.76 -9.38
CA GLY A 65 31.82 -24.20 -9.58
C GLY A 65 30.61 -25.08 -9.26
N SER A 66 29.40 -24.51 -9.18
CA SER A 66 28.21 -25.32 -8.91
C SER A 66 27.90 -26.25 -10.09
N VAL A 67 27.86 -27.57 -9.84
CA VAL A 67 27.59 -28.57 -10.90
C VAL A 67 26.15 -28.45 -11.45
N LYS A 68 25.24 -27.91 -10.63
CA LYS A 68 23.81 -27.77 -10.96
C LYS A 68 23.51 -26.61 -11.90
N LEU A 69 24.24 -25.50 -11.79
CA LEU A 69 24.09 -24.34 -12.67
C LEU A 69 25.31 -24.36 -13.60
N LYS A 70 25.12 -24.71 -14.87
CA LYS A 70 26.16 -24.63 -15.90
C LYS A 70 26.49 -23.15 -16.17
N THR A 71 27.19 -22.49 -15.25
CA THR A 71 27.54 -21.08 -15.33
C THR A 71 28.91 -20.91 -15.95
N ASN A 72 29.09 -19.87 -16.75
CA ASN A 72 30.41 -19.45 -17.19
C ASN A 72 31.14 -18.76 -16.04
N ASP A 73 32.29 -19.32 -15.62
CA ASP A 73 33.07 -18.80 -14.50
C ASP A 73 33.45 -17.31 -14.64
N THR A 74 33.62 -16.81 -15.87
CA THR A 74 33.92 -15.39 -16.10
C THR A 74 32.73 -14.50 -15.77
N LEU A 75 31.51 -14.91 -16.17
CA LEU A 75 30.27 -14.18 -15.88
C LEU A 75 29.93 -14.24 -14.39
N THR A 76 30.12 -15.38 -13.74
CA THR A 76 29.92 -15.53 -12.29
C THR A 76 30.83 -14.57 -11.51
N LYS A 77 32.11 -14.49 -11.87
CA LYS A 77 33.06 -13.57 -11.25
C LYS A 77 32.70 -12.10 -11.51
N GLN A 78 32.26 -11.77 -12.74
CA GLN A 78 31.82 -10.43 -13.08
C GLN A 78 30.58 -10.02 -12.28
N TRP A 79 29.59 -10.90 -12.17
CA TRP A 79 28.37 -10.68 -11.40
C TRP A 79 28.66 -10.48 -9.92
N ASN A 80 29.40 -11.40 -9.31
CA ASN A 80 29.76 -11.33 -7.88
C ASN A 80 30.57 -10.05 -7.59
N LYS A 81 31.49 -9.65 -8.48
CA LYS A 81 32.21 -8.37 -8.36
C LYS A 81 31.29 -7.16 -8.46
N SER A 82 30.33 -7.17 -9.38
CA SER A 82 29.32 -6.11 -9.51
C SER A 82 28.47 -5.99 -8.24
N LEU A 83 28.03 -7.12 -7.69
CA LEU A 83 27.26 -7.18 -6.45
C LEU A 83 28.06 -6.61 -5.26
N THR A 84 29.32 -7.01 -5.09
CA THR A 84 30.18 -6.46 -4.02
C THR A 84 30.38 -4.95 -4.16
N ASN A 85 30.48 -4.41 -5.38
CA ASN A 85 30.56 -2.97 -5.61
C ASN A 85 29.25 -2.27 -5.26
N LEU A 86 28.11 -2.87 -5.63
CA LEU A 86 26.77 -2.34 -5.34
C LEU A 86 26.51 -2.24 -3.82
N LEU A 87 26.86 -3.28 -3.07
CA LEU A 87 26.69 -3.32 -1.60
C LEU A 87 27.51 -2.23 -0.87
N LYS A 88 28.60 -1.74 -1.49
CA LYS A 88 29.43 -0.65 -0.96
C LYS A 88 28.92 0.74 -1.33
N ASP A 89 28.02 0.86 -2.31
CA ASP A 89 27.51 2.15 -2.76
C ASP A 89 26.61 2.79 -1.69
N LYS A 90 26.91 4.03 -1.33
CA LYS A 90 26.13 4.81 -0.36
C LYS A 90 24.69 5.03 -0.84
N LYS A 91 24.46 5.22 -2.15
CA LYS A 91 23.10 5.37 -2.69
C LYS A 91 22.30 4.09 -2.52
N PHE A 92 22.93 2.94 -2.80
CA PHE A 92 22.32 1.64 -2.59
C PHE A 92 21.95 1.42 -1.11
N LYS A 93 22.88 1.70 -0.18
CA LYS A 93 22.61 1.61 1.26
C LYS A 93 21.43 2.48 1.69
N ASN A 94 21.27 3.68 1.13
CA ASN A 94 20.11 4.54 1.41
C ASN A 94 18.79 3.93 0.89
N VAL A 95 18.79 3.29 -0.29
CA VAL A 95 17.61 2.59 -0.83
C VAL A 95 17.21 1.44 0.08
N ILE A 96 18.17 0.62 0.51
CA ILE A 96 17.91 -0.50 1.41
C ILE A 96 17.46 -0.01 2.80
N GLN A 97 18.01 1.09 3.30
CA GLN A 97 17.55 1.69 4.55
C GLN A 97 16.08 2.09 4.47
N ARG A 98 15.64 2.71 3.36
CA ARG A 98 14.23 3.04 3.15
C ARG A 98 13.34 1.79 3.07
N LEU A 99 13.81 0.73 2.43
CA LEU A 99 13.10 -0.56 2.41
C LEU A 99 12.89 -1.12 3.83
N ILE A 100 13.93 -1.08 4.66
CA ILE A 100 13.88 -1.50 6.06
C ILE A 100 12.91 -0.65 6.88
N ASP A 101 12.89 0.67 6.63
CA ASP A 101 11.98 1.59 7.31
C ASP A 101 10.49 1.32 6.95
N ILE A 102 10.22 0.69 5.80
CA ILE A 102 8.88 0.24 5.39
C ILE A 102 8.54 -1.10 6.07
N ASP A 103 9.35 -2.13 5.82
CA ASP A 103 9.19 -3.46 6.42
C ASP A 103 10.54 -4.20 6.43
N ASN A 104 10.95 -4.68 7.59
CA ASN A 104 12.18 -5.43 7.81
C ASN A 104 11.95 -6.96 7.88
N SER A 105 10.87 -7.45 7.27
CA SER A 105 10.58 -8.87 7.15
C SER A 105 11.40 -9.52 6.03
N GLU A 106 11.79 -10.78 6.23
CA GLU A 106 12.51 -11.54 5.21
C GLU A 106 11.66 -11.82 3.97
N SER A 107 10.34 -11.97 4.14
CA SER A 107 9.39 -12.15 3.04
C SER A 107 9.37 -10.93 2.13
N MET A 108 9.24 -9.72 2.68
CA MET A 108 9.26 -8.48 1.91
C MET A 108 10.57 -8.32 1.14
N LEU A 109 11.71 -8.60 1.79
CA LEU A 109 13.01 -8.55 1.13
C LEU A 109 13.08 -9.50 -0.06
N LYS A 110 12.64 -10.76 0.10
CA LYS A 110 12.64 -11.74 -0.99
C LYS A 110 11.72 -11.33 -2.14
N ASP A 111 10.49 -10.90 -1.84
CA ASP A 111 9.54 -10.45 -2.85
C ASP A 111 10.08 -9.25 -3.63
N PHE A 112 10.69 -8.31 -2.93
CA PHE A 112 11.35 -7.15 -3.53
C PHE A 112 12.52 -7.56 -4.44
N LEU A 113 13.41 -8.44 -3.98
CA LEU A 113 14.54 -8.93 -4.76
C LEU A 113 14.11 -9.70 -6.01
N VAL A 114 13.05 -10.51 -5.90
CA VAL A 114 12.47 -11.22 -7.04
C VAL A 114 11.98 -10.22 -8.10
N LYS A 115 11.28 -9.16 -7.69
CA LYS A 115 10.85 -8.08 -8.61
C LYS A 115 12.04 -7.38 -9.29
N VAL A 116 13.12 -7.12 -8.54
CA VAL A 116 14.37 -6.56 -9.10
C VAL A 116 14.96 -7.50 -10.15
N ILE A 117 15.07 -8.80 -9.85
CA ILE A 117 15.62 -9.80 -10.79
C ILE A 117 14.78 -9.87 -12.07
N PHE A 118 13.46 -9.79 -11.98
CA PHE A 118 12.58 -9.80 -13.16
C PHE A 118 12.76 -8.60 -14.08
N GLN A 119 13.34 -7.49 -13.62
CA GLN A 119 13.63 -6.33 -14.47
C GLN A 119 14.97 -6.44 -15.20
N LEU A 120 15.79 -7.46 -14.92
CA LEU A 120 17.08 -7.64 -15.55
C LEU A 120 16.92 -8.13 -16.99
N ASN A 121 17.05 -7.22 -17.95
CA ASN A 121 17.04 -7.53 -19.38
C ASN A 121 18.46 -7.62 -19.94
N GLY A 122 19.29 -8.50 -19.36
CA GLY A 122 20.69 -8.71 -19.78
C GLY A 122 21.68 -7.64 -19.32
N GLU A 123 21.22 -6.65 -18.55
CA GLU A 123 22.06 -5.63 -17.92
C GLU A 123 22.54 -6.06 -16.52
N ASN A 124 23.58 -5.40 -16.02
CA ASN A 124 24.09 -5.62 -14.65
C ASN A 124 23.12 -5.06 -13.60
N LEU A 125 23.21 -5.56 -12.36
CA LEU A 125 22.51 -4.96 -11.22
C LEU A 125 22.98 -3.52 -10.98
N THR A 126 22.09 -2.56 -11.17
CA THR A 126 22.33 -1.14 -10.90
C THR A 126 21.43 -0.63 -9.78
N VAL A 127 21.85 0.44 -9.10
CA VAL A 127 21.07 1.10 -8.04
C VAL A 127 19.72 1.59 -8.57
N ASP A 128 19.66 2.00 -9.84
CA ASP A 128 18.46 2.58 -10.45
C ASP A 128 17.31 1.57 -10.53
N ILE A 129 17.60 0.28 -10.75
CA ILE A 129 16.58 -0.78 -10.75
C ILE A 129 15.95 -0.92 -9.36
N PHE A 130 16.79 -0.94 -8.31
CA PHE A 130 16.33 -1.01 -6.93
C PHE A 130 15.53 0.23 -6.54
N GLN A 131 16.00 1.43 -6.94
CA GLN A 131 15.29 2.67 -6.67
C GLN A 131 13.92 2.70 -7.38
N LYS A 132 13.85 2.22 -8.64
CA LYS A 132 12.58 2.11 -9.36
C LYS A 132 11.61 1.15 -8.68
N GLN A 133 12.09 -0.01 -8.22
CA GLN A 133 11.25 -0.96 -7.48
C GLN A 133 10.80 -0.40 -6.13
N LEU A 134 11.67 0.33 -5.43
CA LEU A 134 11.30 0.96 -4.17
C LEU A 134 10.24 2.05 -4.40
N ASN A 135 10.38 2.87 -5.43
CA ASN A 135 9.38 3.88 -5.77
C ASN A 135 8.01 3.25 -6.06
N MET A 136 7.98 2.14 -6.80
CA MET A 136 6.73 1.38 -7.07
C MET A 136 6.11 0.81 -5.80
N LEU A 137 6.92 0.45 -4.79
CA LEU A 137 6.45 -0.03 -3.49
C LEU A 137 5.90 1.11 -2.63
N GLU A 138 6.47 2.31 -2.74
CA GLU A 138 6.06 3.51 -1.99
C GLU A 138 4.89 4.27 -2.63
N GLU A 139 4.48 3.90 -3.85
CA GLU A 139 3.34 4.52 -4.52
C GLU A 139 2.03 4.22 -3.80
N ASP A 140 1.22 5.27 -3.60
CA ASP A 140 -0.12 5.15 -3.03
C ASP A 140 -1.12 4.75 -4.13
N ASP A 141 -1.59 3.49 -4.06
CA ASP A 141 -2.54 2.95 -5.02
C ASP A 141 -3.90 3.68 -5.00
N MET A 142 -4.29 4.31 -3.87
CA MET A 142 -5.51 5.11 -3.82
C MET A 142 -5.42 6.33 -4.74
N ILE A 143 -4.23 6.91 -4.90
CA ILE A 143 -4.02 8.04 -5.81
C ILE A 143 -4.20 7.59 -7.26
N LYS A 144 -3.78 6.37 -7.61
CA LYS A 144 -3.99 5.81 -8.96
C LYS A 144 -5.47 5.59 -9.25
N VAL A 145 -6.20 5.00 -8.29
CA VAL A 145 -7.65 4.82 -8.41
C VAL A 145 -8.35 6.16 -8.62
N LEU A 146 -7.94 7.22 -7.90
CA LEU A 146 -8.49 8.56 -8.08
C LEU A 146 -8.17 9.20 -9.45
N GLN A 147 -7.01 8.86 -10.03
CA GLN A 147 -6.62 9.34 -11.37
C GLN A 147 -7.41 8.67 -12.49
N ASP A 148 -7.87 7.43 -12.27
CA ASP A 148 -8.68 6.68 -13.23
C ASP A 148 -10.18 7.06 -13.22
N LEU A 149 -10.59 7.93 -12.28
CA LEU A 149 -11.96 8.44 -12.21
C LEU A 149 -12.29 9.36 -13.38
N THR A 150 -13.56 9.35 -13.78
CA THR A 150 -14.06 10.34 -14.74
C THR A 150 -14.03 11.74 -14.14
N VAL A 151 -14.01 12.78 -14.98
CA VAL A 151 -14.05 14.19 -14.53
C VAL A 151 -15.26 14.45 -13.63
N LEU A 152 -16.42 13.85 -13.95
CA LEU A 152 -17.62 13.96 -13.13
C LEU A 152 -17.42 13.37 -11.73
N GLU A 153 -16.88 12.15 -11.64
CA GLU A 153 -16.64 11.48 -10.37
C GLU A 153 -15.60 12.23 -9.53
N LEU A 154 -14.55 12.74 -10.16
CA LEU A 154 -13.56 13.57 -9.49
C LEU A 154 -14.18 14.87 -8.97
N CYS A 155 -15.08 15.52 -9.73
CA CYS A 155 -15.84 16.68 -9.23
C CYS A 155 -16.73 16.34 -8.03
N LEU A 156 -17.32 15.14 -7.98
CA LEU A 156 -18.07 14.68 -6.81
C LEU A 156 -17.14 14.45 -5.62
N ILE A 157 -15.98 13.82 -5.81
CA ILE A 157 -14.96 13.63 -4.76
C ILE A 157 -14.46 14.99 -4.23
N ILE A 158 -14.25 15.98 -5.10
CA ILE A 158 -13.89 17.35 -4.68
C ILE A 158 -15.04 18.00 -3.88
N SER A 159 -16.30 17.79 -4.29
CA SER A 159 -17.45 18.23 -3.51
C SER A 159 -17.47 17.61 -2.10
N MET A 160 -17.16 16.32 -2.00
CA MET A 160 -17.08 15.59 -0.72
C MET A 160 -15.92 16.09 0.16
N LYS A 161 -14.76 16.36 -0.44
CA LYS A 161 -13.62 17.02 0.24
C LYS A 161 -14.05 18.33 0.87
N HIS A 162 -14.66 19.22 0.09
CA HIS A 162 -15.13 20.52 0.56
C HIS A 162 -16.17 20.40 1.67
N HIS A 163 -17.09 19.43 1.57
CA HIS A 163 -18.05 19.15 2.63
C HIS A 163 -17.36 18.78 3.95
N ILE A 164 -16.39 17.87 3.89
CA ILE A 164 -15.64 17.44 5.07
C ILE A 164 -14.82 18.57 5.68
N GLU A 165 -14.22 19.44 4.87
CA GLU A 165 -13.45 20.60 5.35
C GLU A 165 -14.34 21.65 6.00
N ILE A 166 -15.55 21.90 5.46
CA ILE A 166 -16.49 22.90 5.99
C ILE A 166 -17.20 22.42 7.26
N TYR A 167 -17.62 21.15 7.27
CA TYR A 167 -18.42 20.57 8.35
C TYR A 167 -17.59 19.66 9.27
N ASP A 168 -16.28 19.82 9.34
CA ASP A 168 -15.37 19.10 10.25
C ASP A 168 -15.60 17.58 10.30
N ASN A 169 -15.42 16.91 9.15
CA ASN A 169 -15.60 15.46 8.97
C ASN A 169 -17.01 14.92 9.28
N ASN A 170 -18.04 15.77 9.31
CA ASN A 170 -19.41 15.29 9.43
C ASN A 170 -19.83 14.43 8.23
N PRO A 171 -20.70 13.41 8.45
CA PRO A 171 -21.24 12.60 7.38
C PRO A 171 -21.95 13.40 6.30
N MET A 172 -22.01 12.83 5.10
CA MET A 172 -22.65 13.47 3.93
C MET A 172 -23.69 12.56 3.31
N ASN A 173 -24.72 13.14 2.71
CA ASN A 173 -25.68 12.40 1.88
C ASN A 173 -25.56 12.87 0.41
N PHE A 174 -26.23 12.16 -0.50
CA PHE A 174 -26.18 12.48 -1.93
C PHE A 174 -26.66 13.91 -2.20
N GLU A 175 -27.74 14.35 -1.54
CA GLU A 175 -28.32 15.69 -1.75
C GLU A 175 -27.36 16.83 -1.38
N MET A 176 -26.61 16.70 -0.29
CA MET A 176 -25.61 17.69 0.12
C MET A 176 -24.52 17.85 -0.94
N ILE A 177 -24.05 16.73 -1.48
CA ILE A 177 -22.99 16.69 -2.50
C ILE A 177 -23.52 17.17 -3.85
N TYR A 178 -24.71 16.73 -4.25
CA TYR A 178 -25.39 17.16 -5.47
C TYR A 178 -25.59 18.69 -5.48
N ASN A 179 -26.09 19.27 -4.39
CA ASN A 179 -26.28 20.72 -4.28
C ASN A 179 -24.97 21.49 -4.43
N ARG A 180 -23.87 20.97 -3.90
CA ARG A 180 -22.54 21.60 -4.03
C ARG A 180 -22.02 21.48 -5.47
N PHE A 181 -22.16 20.32 -6.08
CA PHE A 181 -21.77 20.09 -7.47
C PHE A 181 -22.55 21.00 -8.43
N ILE A 182 -23.87 21.11 -8.29
CA ILE A 182 -24.70 21.96 -9.15
C ILE A 182 -24.35 23.44 -9.01
N LYS A 183 -24.05 23.92 -7.79
CA LYS A 183 -23.57 25.29 -7.57
C LYS A 183 -22.27 25.56 -8.36
N PHE A 184 -21.35 24.60 -8.36
CA PHE A 184 -20.11 24.69 -9.12
C PHE A 184 -20.34 24.63 -10.63
N ALA A 185 -21.15 23.68 -11.11
CA ALA A 185 -21.43 23.49 -12.53
C ALA A 185 -22.19 24.68 -13.14
N ASN A 186 -23.13 25.29 -12.41
CA ASN A 186 -23.84 26.47 -12.87
C ASN A 186 -22.97 27.74 -12.90
N ALA A 187 -21.93 27.81 -12.06
CA ALA A 187 -21.00 28.94 -12.04
C ALA A 187 -19.93 28.85 -13.14
N ASN A 188 -19.67 27.66 -13.68
CA ASN A 188 -18.58 27.41 -14.61
C ASN A 188 -19.08 26.74 -15.90
N ALA A 189 -19.16 27.52 -16.98
CA ALA A 189 -19.63 27.05 -18.28
C ALA A 189 -18.79 25.91 -18.90
N GLY A 190 -17.57 25.67 -18.41
CA GLY A 190 -16.69 24.58 -18.85
C GLY A 190 -17.07 23.20 -18.30
N VAL A 191 -17.95 23.13 -17.29
CA VAL A 191 -18.37 21.87 -16.68
C VAL A 191 -19.73 21.48 -17.25
N GLN A 192 -19.80 20.31 -17.89
CA GLN A 192 -21.06 19.82 -18.45
C GLN A 192 -22.10 19.64 -17.35
N ASN A 193 -23.29 20.22 -17.56
CA ASN A 193 -24.44 19.96 -16.69
C ASN A 193 -25.03 18.58 -17.01
N PHE A 194 -24.85 17.64 -16.09
CA PHE A 194 -25.37 16.28 -16.21
C PHE A 194 -26.75 16.15 -15.58
N GLN A 195 -27.56 15.22 -16.09
CA GLN A 195 -28.84 14.86 -15.48
C GLN A 195 -28.61 14.22 -14.09
N ARG A 196 -29.52 14.47 -13.14
CA ARG A 196 -29.44 13.91 -11.77
C ARG A 196 -29.21 12.40 -11.75
N ALA A 197 -29.86 11.65 -12.65
CA ALA A 197 -29.69 10.20 -12.74
C ALA A 197 -28.26 9.78 -13.11
N VAL A 198 -27.56 10.56 -13.94
CA VAL A 198 -26.16 10.31 -14.31
C VAL A 198 -25.24 10.58 -13.12
N ILE A 199 -25.50 11.66 -12.38
CA ILE A 199 -24.74 12.01 -11.18
C ILE A 199 -24.95 10.98 -10.07
N LEU A 200 -26.17 10.48 -9.91
CA LEU A 200 -26.48 9.40 -8.97
C LEU A 200 -25.75 8.11 -9.35
N LYS A 201 -25.71 7.76 -10.65
CA LYS A 201 -24.95 6.60 -11.13
C LYS A 201 -23.44 6.73 -10.88
N ALA A 202 -22.88 7.94 -11.07
CA ALA A 202 -21.49 8.23 -10.74
C ALA A 202 -21.22 8.10 -9.23
N PHE A 203 -22.15 8.58 -8.39
CA PHE A 203 -22.08 8.41 -6.94
C PHE A 203 -22.13 6.93 -6.53
N GLU A 204 -23.01 6.12 -7.13
CA GLU A 204 -23.06 4.68 -6.91
C GLU A 204 -21.78 3.97 -7.38
N HIS A 205 -21.14 4.44 -8.46
CA HIS A 205 -19.86 3.91 -8.90
C HIS A 205 -18.73 4.24 -7.92
N ILE A 206 -18.65 5.47 -7.41
CA ILE A 206 -17.72 5.87 -6.34
C ILE A 206 -17.90 4.99 -5.08
N GLN A 207 -19.15 4.67 -4.73
CA GLN A 207 -19.44 3.72 -3.66
C GLN A 207 -18.96 2.30 -4.01
N GLY A 208 -19.17 1.85 -5.25
CA GLY A 208 -18.68 0.55 -5.74
C GLY A 208 -17.16 0.42 -5.74
N LEU A 209 -16.44 1.54 -5.85
CA LEU A 209 -14.97 1.62 -5.71
C LEU A 209 -14.50 1.75 -4.25
N GLU A 210 -15.41 1.67 -3.28
CA GLU A 210 -15.12 1.81 -1.84
C GLU A 210 -14.41 3.12 -1.46
N LEU A 211 -14.58 4.18 -2.26
CA LEU A 211 -14.07 5.52 -1.92
C LEU A 211 -14.94 6.21 -0.86
N ILE A 212 -16.20 5.76 -0.73
CA ILE A 212 -17.14 6.16 0.31
C ILE A 212 -17.76 4.93 0.98
N SER A 213 -18.02 5.03 2.28
CA SER A 213 -18.69 3.97 3.06
C SER A 213 -19.98 4.47 3.72
N MET A 214 -21.02 3.65 3.69
CA MET A 214 -22.26 3.92 4.45
C MET A 214 -22.01 3.80 5.95
N LEU A 215 -22.59 4.70 6.75
CA LEU A 215 -22.48 4.67 8.21
C LEU A 215 -23.55 3.79 8.88
N SER A 216 -24.64 3.48 8.18
CA SER A 216 -25.73 2.66 8.70
C SER A 216 -25.93 1.41 7.87
N ASN A 217 -25.78 0.23 8.47
CA ASN A 217 -26.10 -1.07 7.85
C ASN A 217 -27.61 -1.36 7.81
N THR A 218 -28.47 -0.40 8.21
CA THR A 218 -29.92 -0.52 8.16
C THR A 218 -30.44 -0.21 6.76
N THR A 219 -30.22 -1.17 5.85
CA THR A 219 -30.61 -1.14 4.43
C THR A 219 -32.11 -0.98 4.16
N SER A 220 -32.98 -1.00 5.18
CA SER A 220 -34.40 -1.31 4.99
C SER A 220 -35.38 -0.13 5.07
N LYS A 221 -34.96 1.10 5.43
CA LYS A 221 -35.94 2.20 5.67
C LYS A 221 -35.60 3.60 5.14
N VAL A 222 -34.40 3.84 4.60
CA VAL A 222 -34.00 5.16 4.11
C VAL A 222 -33.74 5.08 2.62
N GLN A 223 -34.39 5.97 1.85
CA GLN A 223 -34.13 6.15 0.42
C GLN A 223 -32.63 6.40 0.19
N LYS A 224 -32.07 5.83 -0.88
CA LYS A 224 -30.63 5.81 -1.14
C LYS A 224 -30.00 7.21 -1.07
N GLU A 225 -30.71 8.24 -1.50
CA GLU A 225 -30.18 9.61 -1.58
C GLU A 225 -30.04 10.31 -0.21
N TYR A 226 -30.73 9.81 0.82
CA TYR A 226 -30.69 10.34 2.18
C TYR A 226 -29.86 9.50 3.14
N GLN A 227 -29.21 8.44 2.62
CA GLN A 227 -28.25 7.67 3.40
C GLN A 227 -26.99 8.49 3.66
N PHE A 228 -26.42 8.31 4.84
CA PHE A 228 -25.20 8.99 5.23
C PHE A 228 -23.96 8.15 4.91
N PHE A 229 -23.01 8.81 4.27
CA PHE A 229 -21.75 8.28 3.81
C PHE A 229 -20.59 9.02 4.46
N LYS A 230 -19.46 8.32 4.57
CA LYS A 230 -18.16 8.85 4.98
C LYS A 230 -17.17 8.68 3.83
N LEU A 231 -16.34 9.69 3.58
CA LEU A 231 -15.23 9.59 2.63
C LEU A 231 -14.10 8.77 3.25
N LEU A 232 -13.59 7.80 2.51
CA LEU A 232 -12.47 6.96 2.92
C LEU A 232 -11.12 7.46 2.39
N VAL A 233 -11.14 8.55 1.63
CA VAL A 233 -9.98 9.18 1.02
C VAL A 233 -9.63 10.47 1.77
N THR A 234 -8.33 10.72 1.97
CA THR A 234 -7.86 11.95 2.62
C THR A 234 -7.87 13.14 1.65
N PRO A 235 -8.10 14.38 2.14
CA PRO A 235 -7.99 15.58 1.30
C PRO A 235 -6.64 15.73 0.60
N ARG A 236 -5.55 15.23 1.22
CA ARG A 236 -4.21 15.23 0.64
C ARG A 236 -4.12 14.34 -0.60
N GLN A 237 -4.62 13.10 -0.52
CA GLN A 237 -4.65 12.17 -1.66
C GLN A 237 -5.44 12.75 -2.84
N ILE A 238 -6.57 13.40 -2.57
CA ILE A 238 -7.39 14.04 -3.61
C ILE A 238 -6.62 15.17 -4.30
N LEU A 239 -5.96 16.03 -3.54
CA LEU A 239 -5.15 17.12 -4.10
C LEU A 239 -3.95 16.59 -4.92
N GLU A 240 -3.30 15.53 -4.46
CA GLU A 240 -2.22 14.89 -5.21
C GLU A 240 -2.72 14.22 -6.49
N ALA A 241 -3.88 13.56 -6.45
CA ALA A 241 -4.51 12.96 -7.62
C ALA A 241 -4.86 14.03 -8.67
N VAL A 242 -5.47 15.15 -8.26
CA VAL A 242 -5.80 16.27 -9.15
C VAL A 242 -4.55 16.86 -9.80
N LYS A 243 -3.45 17.04 -9.05
CA LYS A 243 -2.18 17.55 -9.59
C LYS A 243 -1.54 16.62 -10.63
N LYS A 244 -1.67 15.31 -10.45
CA LYS A 244 -1.06 14.29 -11.31
C LYS A 244 -1.95 13.90 -12.51
N SER A 245 -3.24 14.21 -12.45
CA SER A 245 -4.21 13.88 -13.51
C SER A 245 -3.99 14.76 -14.75
N SER A 246 -3.77 14.12 -15.90
CA SER A 246 -3.63 14.81 -17.19
C SER A 246 -4.99 15.02 -17.85
N GLY A 247 -5.26 16.22 -18.37
CA GLY A 247 -6.49 16.50 -19.14
C GLY A 247 -7.68 17.04 -18.34
N LEU A 248 -7.48 17.46 -17.08
CA LEU A 248 -8.52 18.12 -16.29
C LEU A 248 -8.77 19.57 -16.76
N PRO A 249 -10.04 20.01 -16.86
CA PRO A 249 -10.36 21.42 -17.05
C PRO A 249 -9.75 22.28 -15.95
N THR A 250 -9.24 23.45 -16.31
CA THR A 250 -8.56 24.37 -15.38
C THR A 250 -9.44 24.81 -14.22
N GLU A 251 -10.75 24.91 -14.46
CA GLU A 251 -11.76 25.25 -13.47
C GLU A 251 -11.86 24.21 -12.35
N VAL A 252 -11.75 22.92 -12.69
CA VAL A 252 -11.79 21.82 -11.71
C VAL A 252 -10.55 21.82 -10.83
N THR A 253 -9.38 22.06 -11.43
CA THR A 253 -8.11 22.17 -10.69
C THR A 253 -8.11 23.38 -9.76
N GLN A 254 -8.56 24.54 -10.24
CA GLN A 254 -8.72 25.73 -9.40
C GLN A 254 -9.71 25.48 -8.27
N TRP A 255 -10.82 24.81 -8.55
CA TRP A 255 -11.84 24.51 -7.56
C TRP A 255 -11.39 23.52 -6.47
N ALA A 256 -10.55 22.54 -6.82
CA ALA A 256 -9.95 21.64 -5.84
C ALA A 256 -9.04 22.38 -4.85
N HIS A 257 -8.33 23.40 -5.33
CA HIS A 257 -7.41 24.23 -4.56
C HIS A 257 -8.06 25.40 -3.82
N SER A 258 -9.22 25.88 -4.28
CA SER A 258 -9.98 26.92 -3.58
C SER A 258 -10.60 26.33 -2.33
N SER A 259 -9.87 26.38 -1.23
CA SER A 259 -10.45 26.29 0.10
C SER A 259 -11.11 27.63 0.39
N LEU A 260 -12.40 27.81 0.09
CA LEU A 260 -13.33 28.63 0.88
C LEU A 260 -14.68 28.90 0.19
N THR A 261 -15.71 28.91 1.05
CA THR A 261 -17.07 29.50 0.97
C THR A 261 -18.06 28.93 -0.04
#